data_AF-A0A8T4LLT4-F1
#
_entry.id   AF-A0A8T4LLT4-F1
#
_cell.length_a   1.000
_cell.length_b   1.000
_cell.length_c   1.000
_cell.angle_alpha   90.00
_cell.angle_beta   90.00
_cell.angle_gamma   90.00
#
_symmetry.space_group_name_H-M   'P 1'
#
loop_
_entity.id
_entity.type
_entity.pdbx_description
1 polymer ?
#
loop_
_entity_poly.entity_id
_entity_poly.type
_entity_poly.pdbx_seq_one_letter_code
_entity_poly.pdbx_strand_id
1 'polypeptide(L)'
;MVSKNNKTKKGKEKNFSTPRIEDISQITTETIQETPMPLATQDKPDNEKKELDPMDKTLKELEQAFFTLKFYPVAVKENGKDEAIEKIKNMYKKENDTVRQLVLYMVHEALAQSSELKTMYNFDFYRRKFPNIDPSQVRVNVYRSMFNYNFALEGMIELVKMLASLPGDDAAKLLSYHFSFLSAIEVEGSHMLRNAIIEALGESESEYALRCLLQYAKYTDNERLLQRIASSLVKWDQKIEQLNMSRKEKDKLKTSLEQVLTLEFGDSHYG
;
A
#
# COMPACT_ATOMS: atom_id res chain seq x y z
N MET A 1 -15.86 -18.61 68.14
CA MET A 1 -17.20 -19.23 68.18
C MET A 1 -17.85 -19.03 66.82
N VAL A 2 -18.02 -20.11 66.04
CA VAL A 2 -19.33 -20.75 65.71
C VAL A 2 -20.16 -19.86 64.78
N SER A 3 -20.72 -20.23 63.63
CA SER A 3 -20.72 -21.41 62.77
C SER A 3 -21.80 -21.14 61.68
N LYS A 4 -21.52 -21.53 60.42
CA LYS A 4 -22.43 -22.07 59.38
C LYS A 4 -23.70 -21.33 58.94
N ASN A 5 -23.88 -21.21 57.61
CA ASN A 5 -24.78 -22.07 56.81
C ASN A 5 -24.59 -21.78 55.29
N ASN A 6 -24.23 -22.76 54.43
CA ASN A 6 -25.07 -23.73 53.69
C ASN A 6 -26.00 -23.05 52.67
N LYS A 7 -26.15 -23.39 51.38
CA LYS A 7 -25.87 -24.53 50.45
C LYS A 7 -25.92 -23.90 49.01
N THR A 8 -25.46 -24.45 47.88
CA THR A 8 -26.08 -25.59 47.15
C THR A 8 -25.28 -26.00 45.87
N LYS A 9 -25.08 -27.33 45.72
CA LYS A 9 -25.04 -28.22 44.52
C LYS A 9 -24.18 -27.96 43.26
N LYS A 10 -23.10 -28.75 43.18
CA LYS A 10 -22.68 -29.76 42.15
C LYS A 10 -23.03 -29.59 40.66
N GLY A 11 -21.98 -29.64 39.82
CA GLY A 11 -22.06 -30.05 38.41
C GLY A 11 -20.70 -30.22 37.68
N LYS A 12 -20.09 -31.41 37.81
CA LYS A 12 -19.07 -32.08 36.94
C LYS A 12 -17.75 -31.36 36.57
N GLU A 13 -16.69 -31.73 37.30
CA GLU A 13 -15.29 -31.71 36.85
C GLU A 13 -14.98 -32.92 35.95
N LYS A 14 -14.18 -32.71 34.91
CA LYS A 14 -13.32 -33.75 34.31
C LYS A 14 -11.88 -33.25 34.41
N ASN A 15 -11.13 -33.86 35.32
CA ASN A 15 -9.68 -33.78 35.38
C ASN A 15 -9.07 -34.56 34.21
N PHE A 16 -8.07 -33.98 33.54
CA PHE A 16 -6.94 -34.75 33.04
C PHE A 16 -5.66 -33.92 33.20
N SER A 17 -4.75 -34.50 33.97
CA SER A 17 -3.45 -34.01 34.41
C SER A 17 -2.39 -34.11 33.32
N THR A 18 -1.55 -33.09 33.23
CA THR A 18 -0.35 -33.01 32.39
C THR A 18 0.83 -33.73 33.05
N PRO A 19 1.55 -34.65 32.36
CA PRO A 19 2.86 -35.11 32.79
C PRO A 19 3.98 -34.21 32.24
N ARG A 20 4.93 -33.92 33.12
CA ARG A 20 6.18 -33.20 32.91
C ARG A 20 7.19 -34.14 32.25
N ILE A 21 7.90 -33.71 31.20
CA ILE A 21 8.97 -34.50 30.57
C ILE A 21 10.30 -34.11 31.24
N GLU A 22 10.91 -35.09 31.89
CA GLU A 22 12.29 -35.07 32.38
C GLU A 22 13.25 -35.63 31.32
N ASP A 23 14.49 -35.16 31.41
CA ASP A 23 15.75 -35.55 30.78
C ASP A 23 15.81 -36.82 29.91
N ILE A 24 16.27 -36.65 28.65
CA ILE A 24 17.03 -37.67 27.92
C ILE A 24 18.21 -36.98 27.24
N SER A 25 19.32 -36.88 27.97
CA SER A 25 20.66 -36.90 27.41
C SER A 25 21.00 -38.34 27.00
N GLN A 26 21.75 -38.49 25.90
CA GLN A 26 22.30 -39.71 25.29
C GLN A 26 21.46 -40.31 24.16
N ILE A 27 22.01 -40.30 22.94
CA ILE A 27 22.19 -41.46 22.03
C ILE A 27 22.96 -41.00 20.77
N THR A 28 24.23 -41.40 20.76
CA THR A 28 25.14 -41.85 19.68
C THR A 28 25.04 -41.32 18.25
N THR A 29 26.18 -40.80 17.80
CA THR A 29 26.67 -40.71 16.42
C THR A 29 26.85 -42.10 15.81
N GLU A 30 26.10 -42.42 14.75
CA GLU A 30 26.43 -43.54 13.84
C GLU A 30 26.36 -43.09 12.37
N THR A 31 27.55 -43.18 11.77
CA THR A 31 27.95 -43.35 10.37
C THR A 31 26.84 -43.64 9.34
N ILE A 32 26.68 -42.78 8.34
CA ILE A 32 25.90 -43.07 7.12
C ILE A 32 26.81 -43.81 6.13
N GLN A 33 26.52 -45.10 5.90
CA GLN A 33 27.00 -45.86 4.75
C GLN A 33 26.08 -45.59 3.55
N GLU A 34 26.67 -45.28 2.40
CA GLU A 34 26.00 -45.19 1.12
C GLU A 34 25.66 -46.60 0.58
N THR A 35 24.39 -46.83 0.23
CA THR A 35 23.97 -47.97 -0.60
C THR A 35 23.07 -47.43 -1.73
N PRO A 36 23.28 -47.84 -3.00
CA PRO A 36 22.51 -47.31 -4.13
C PRO A 36 21.14 -47.98 -4.22
N MET A 37 20.08 -47.19 -4.42
CA MET A 37 18.75 -47.73 -4.73
C MET A 37 18.56 -47.98 -6.24
N PRO A 38 17.75 -48.98 -6.63
CA PRO A 38 17.60 -49.41 -8.02
C PRO A 38 16.70 -48.48 -8.84
N LEU A 39 16.96 -48.52 -10.15
CA LEU A 39 16.25 -47.88 -11.25
C LEU A 39 14.72 -48.06 -11.14
N ALA A 40 14.01 -47.00 -10.77
CA ALA A 40 12.57 -46.91 -10.95
C ALA A 40 12.28 -46.44 -12.39
N THR A 41 11.36 -47.16 -13.01
CA THR A 41 10.81 -46.98 -14.35
C THR A 41 10.46 -45.53 -14.65
N GLN A 42 10.80 -45.07 -15.86
CA GLN A 42 10.45 -43.77 -16.40
C GLN A 42 8.92 -43.59 -16.45
N ASP A 43 8.36 -42.86 -15.49
CA ASP A 43 7.12 -42.14 -15.74
C ASP A 43 7.45 -40.96 -16.64
N LYS A 44 6.75 -40.91 -17.78
CA LYS A 44 6.82 -39.81 -18.76
C LYS A 44 6.63 -38.47 -18.04
N PRO A 45 7.35 -37.40 -18.40
CA PRO A 45 6.93 -36.08 -18.01
C PRO A 45 5.64 -35.77 -18.77
N ASP A 46 4.51 -35.77 -18.07
CA ASP A 46 3.32 -35.05 -18.51
C ASP A 46 3.69 -33.57 -18.58
N ASN A 47 4.25 -33.20 -19.73
CA ASN A 47 4.53 -31.83 -20.11
C ASN A 47 3.23 -31.24 -20.68
N GLU A 48 2.13 -31.37 -19.93
CA GLU A 48 0.98 -30.51 -20.13
C GLU A 48 1.39 -29.12 -19.64
N LYS A 49 1.77 -28.25 -20.57
CA LYS A 49 1.66 -26.81 -20.34
C LYS A 49 0.20 -26.55 -19.98
N LYS A 50 -0.15 -26.60 -18.70
CA LYS A 50 -1.41 -26.03 -18.23
C LYS A 50 -1.37 -24.57 -18.65
N GLU A 51 -2.14 -24.23 -19.69
CA GLU A 51 -2.43 -22.84 -20.00
C GLU A 51 -2.95 -22.23 -18.70
N LEU A 52 -2.22 -21.24 -18.19
CA LEU A 52 -2.67 -20.49 -17.01
C LEU A 52 -4.05 -19.96 -17.33
N ASP A 53 -4.95 -20.05 -16.35
CA ASP A 53 -6.24 -19.35 -16.40
C ASP A 53 -5.96 -17.89 -16.85
N PRO A 54 -6.73 -17.35 -17.81
CA PRO A 54 -6.61 -15.95 -18.21
C PRO A 54 -6.50 -14.96 -17.03
N MET A 55 -7.15 -15.23 -15.89
CA MET A 55 -7.02 -14.43 -14.67
C MET A 55 -5.65 -14.60 -13.99
N ASP A 56 -5.12 -15.82 -13.89
CA ASP A 56 -3.79 -16.08 -13.32
C ASP A 56 -2.68 -15.44 -14.16
N LYS A 57 -2.84 -15.44 -15.49
CA LYS A 57 -1.91 -14.75 -16.38
C LYS A 57 -1.95 -13.24 -16.16
N THR A 58 -3.15 -12.67 -16.04
CA THR A 58 -3.36 -11.25 -15.73
C THR A 58 -2.73 -10.89 -14.38
N LEU A 59 -2.94 -11.70 -13.34
CA LEU A 59 -2.36 -11.49 -12.02
C LEU A 59 -0.83 -11.48 -12.08
N LYS A 60 -0.20 -12.48 -12.71
CA LYS A 60 1.26 -12.52 -12.85
C LYS A 60 1.81 -11.33 -13.62
N GLU A 61 1.11 -10.89 -14.65
CA GLU A 61 1.50 -9.73 -15.44
C GLU A 61 1.43 -8.42 -14.64
N LEU A 62 0.44 -8.29 -13.76
CA LEU A 62 0.32 -7.18 -12.80
C LEU A 62 1.39 -7.27 -11.73
N GLU A 63 1.59 -8.42 -11.08
CA GLU A 63 2.63 -8.64 -10.06
C GLU A 63 4.01 -8.24 -10.57
N GLN A 64 4.35 -8.61 -11.81
CA GLN A 64 5.60 -8.22 -12.42
C GLN A 64 5.69 -6.70 -12.64
N ALA A 65 4.62 -6.05 -13.10
CA ALA A 65 4.61 -4.61 -13.31
C ALA A 65 4.71 -3.83 -11.98
N PHE A 66 3.95 -4.25 -10.97
CA PHE A 66 4.01 -3.66 -9.62
C PHE A 66 5.35 -3.87 -8.95
N PHE A 67 5.98 -5.04 -9.13
CA PHE A 67 7.35 -5.27 -8.70
C PHE A 67 8.28 -4.23 -9.34
N THR A 68 8.21 -4.05 -10.66
CA THR A 68 9.02 -3.07 -11.38
C THR A 68 8.87 -1.65 -10.82
N LEU A 69 7.65 -1.21 -10.50
CA LEU A 69 7.41 0.11 -9.90
C LEU A 69 7.92 0.21 -8.46
N LYS A 70 7.69 -0.81 -7.64
CA LYS A 70 8.11 -0.84 -6.24
C LYS A 70 9.63 -0.76 -6.08
N PHE A 71 10.38 -1.28 -7.05
CA PHE A 71 11.85 -1.34 -7.01
C PHE A 71 12.53 -0.25 -7.86
N TYR A 72 11.78 0.67 -8.47
CA TYR A 72 12.34 1.87 -9.09
C TYR A 72 12.74 2.90 -8.01
N PRO A 73 13.91 3.57 -8.12
CA PRO A 73 14.91 3.53 -9.20
C PRO A 73 16.06 2.52 -9.00
N VAL A 74 15.99 1.61 -8.03
CA VAL A 74 17.12 0.78 -7.59
C VAL A 74 17.45 -0.35 -8.54
N ALA A 75 16.47 -1.20 -8.82
CA ALA A 75 16.65 -2.38 -9.67
C ALA A 75 16.15 -2.13 -11.09
N VAL A 76 15.50 -0.98 -11.31
CA VAL A 76 14.73 -0.67 -12.49
C VAL A 76 15.11 0.72 -12.96
N LYS A 77 15.42 0.82 -14.25
CA LYS A 77 15.66 2.10 -14.93
C LYS A 77 14.34 2.77 -15.29
N GLU A 78 14.39 4.07 -15.53
CA GLU A 78 13.23 4.90 -15.86
C GLU A 78 12.34 4.31 -16.96
N ASN A 79 12.92 3.85 -18.07
CA ASN A 79 12.15 3.20 -19.15
C ASN A 79 11.33 1.99 -18.67
N GLY A 80 11.89 1.15 -17.79
CA GLY A 80 11.19 -0.02 -17.26
C GLY A 80 10.03 0.39 -16.34
N LYS A 81 10.20 1.48 -15.58
CA LYS A 81 9.13 2.08 -14.78
C LYS A 81 8.02 2.63 -15.68
N ASP A 82 8.35 3.36 -16.74
CA ASP A 82 7.35 3.91 -17.67
C ASP A 82 6.56 2.81 -18.40
N GLU A 83 7.26 1.76 -18.87
CA GLU A 83 6.62 0.57 -19.47
C GLU A 83 5.66 -0.13 -18.50
N ALA A 84 6.04 -0.27 -17.22
CA ALA A 84 5.19 -0.86 -16.19
C ALA A 84 3.95 0.01 -15.91
N ILE A 85 4.09 1.34 -15.83
CA ILE A 85 2.96 2.28 -15.68
C ILE A 85 1.98 2.11 -16.83
N GLU A 86 2.46 2.16 -18.08
CA GLU A 86 1.59 2.04 -19.25
C GLU A 86 0.92 0.67 -19.33
N LYS A 87 1.62 -0.40 -18.94
CA LYS A 87 1.03 -1.74 -18.85
C LYS A 87 -0.13 -1.76 -17.85
N ILE A 88 0.06 -1.25 -16.63
CA ILE A 88 -0.99 -1.24 -15.59
C ILE A 88 -2.18 -0.38 -16.05
N LYS A 89 -1.93 0.82 -16.59
CA LYS A 89 -2.98 1.68 -17.16
C LYS A 89 -3.80 0.96 -18.23
N ASN A 90 -3.13 0.28 -19.15
CA ASN A 90 -3.79 -0.45 -20.23
C ASN A 90 -4.61 -1.62 -19.71
N MET A 91 -4.14 -2.33 -18.67
CA MET A 91 -4.90 -3.39 -18.02
C MET A 91 -6.13 -2.84 -17.29
N TYR A 92 -5.99 -1.72 -16.59
CA TYR A 92 -7.08 -1.06 -15.87
C TYR A 92 -8.18 -0.52 -16.81
N LYS A 93 -7.79 0.00 -17.97
CA LYS A 93 -8.72 0.56 -18.98
C LYS A 93 -9.63 -0.48 -19.65
N LYS A 94 -9.27 -1.77 -19.65
CA LYS A 94 -10.03 -2.84 -20.33
C LYS A 94 -11.39 -3.21 -19.69
N GLU A 95 -11.94 -2.35 -18.83
CA GLU A 95 -13.28 -2.42 -18.22
C GLU A 95 -13.66 -3.74 -17.54
N ASN A 96 -12.68 -4.51 -17.05
CA ASN A 96 -12.94 -5.62 -16.14
C ASN A 96 -12.85 -5.11 -14.70
N ASP A 97 -13.99 -5.03 -14.00
CA ASP A 97 -14.06 -4.55 -12.62
C ASP A 97 -13.17 -5.36 -11.66
N THR A 98 -13.00 -6.66 -11.91
CA THR A 98 -12.10 -7.51 -11.09
C THR A 98 -10.65 -7.06 -11.25
N VAL A 99 -10.23 -6.76 -12.48
CA VAL A 99 -8.86 -6.28 -12.75
C VAL A 99 -8.65 -4.88 -12.19
N ARG A 100 -9.66 -4.00 -12.29
CA ARG A 100 -9.60 -2.66 -11.68
C ARG A 100 -9.45 -2.75 -10.17
N GLN A 101 -10.26 -3.57 -9.51
CA GLN A 101 -10.19 -3.80 -8.06
C GLN A 101 -8.84 -4.41 -7.66
N LEU A 102 -8.32 -5.36 -8.43
CA LEU A 102 -7.01 -5.96 -8.19
C LEU A 102 -5.88 -4.93 -8.29
N VAL A 103 -5.89 -4.06 -9.31
CA VAL A 103 -4.93 -2.97 -9.45
C VAL A 103 -5.01 -2.03 -8.24
N LEU A 104 -6.21 -1.59 -7.86
CA LEU A 104 -6.40 -0.71 -6.70
C LEU A 104 -5.94 -1.37 -5.39
N TYR A 105 -6.22 -2.66 -5.21
CA TYR A 105 -5.76 -3.45 -4.07
C TYR A 105 -4.23 -3.51 -4.01
N MET A 106 -3.55 -3.78 -5.13
CA MET A 106 -2.09 -3.85 -5.17
C MET A 106 -1.43 -2.49 -4.91
N VAL A 107 -2.03 -1.40 -5.40
CA VAL A 107 -1.58 -0.04 -5.05
C VAL A 107 -1.79 0.23 -3.55
N HIS A 108 -2.96 -0.12 -3.02
CA HIS A 108 -3.26 0.04 -1.59
C HIS A 108 -2.23 -0.68 -0.71
N GLU A 109 -1.96 -1.96 -0.98
CA GLU A 109 -0.98 -2.75 -0.23
C GLU A 109 0.42 -2.12 -0.28
N ALA A 110 0.82 -1.59 -1.43
CA ALA A 110 2.10 -0.90 -1.57
C ALA A 110 2.12 0.42 -0.78
N LEU A 111 1.07 1.23 -0.86
CA LEU A 111 0.98 2.51 -0.14
C LEU A 111 0.78 2.31 1.37
N ALA A 112 0.10 1.26 1.83
CA ALA A 112 -0.08 0.95 3.25
C ALA A 112 1.25 0.67 3.96
N GLN A 113 2.26 0.17 3.22
CA GLN A 113 3.63 -0.01 3.73
C GLN A 113 4.30 1.32 4.09
N SER A 114 3.78 2.47 3.61
CA SER A 114 4.26 3.80 4.06
C SER A 114 4.07 4.03 5.56
N SER A 115 3.14 3.31 6.20
CA SER A 115 2.98 3.34 7.66
C SER A 115 4.23 2.89 8.41
N GLU A 116 5.08 2.08 7.75
CA GLU A 116 6.32 1.66 8.35
C GLU A 116 7.30 2.83 8.44
N LEU A 117 7.29 3.80 7.50
CA LEU A 117 8.24 4.94 7.35
C LEU A 117 8.64 5.65 8.64
N LYS A 118 7.75 5.68 9.64
CA LYS A 118 8.01 6.25 10.97
C LYS A 118 8.96 5.43 11.85
N THR A 119 9.32 4.21 11.44
CA THR A 119 10.06 3.25 12.25
C THR A 119 11.45 3.04 11.70
N MET A 120 12.48 3.14 12.53
CA MET A 120 13.82 2.78 12.11
C MET A 120 13.97 1.26 12.08
N TYR A 121 14.31 0.71 10.93
CA TYR A 121 14.61 -0.71 10.79
C TYR A 121 15.99 -1.05 11.33
N ASN A 122 15.99 -1.73 12.47
CA ASN A 122 17.20 -2.23 13.11
C ASN A 122 17.02 -3.68 13.54
N PHE A 123 18.10 -4.29 14.05
CA PHE A 123 18.11 -5.68 14.47
C PHE A 123 17.06 -5.96 15.54
N ASP A 124 16.92 -5.09 16.53
CA ASP A 124 15.97 -5.24 17.64
C ASP A 124 14.52 -5.16 17.18
N PHE A 125 14.21 -4.26 16.24
CA PHE A 125 12.90 -4.17 15.61
C PHE A 125 12.50 -5.50 14.98
N TYR A 126 13.37 -6.08 14.15
CA TYR A 126 13.09 -7.35 13.48
C TYR A 126 13.05 -8.55 14.43
N ARG A 127 13.89 -8.57 15.47
CA ARG A 127 13.82 -9.58 16.54
C ARG A 127 12.51 -9.51 17.32
N ARG A 128 11.98 -8.32 17.58
CA ARG A 128 10.67 -8.16 18.25
C ARG A 128 9.51 -8.55 17.32
N LYS A 129 9.56 -8.14 16.04
CA LYS A 129 8.52 -8.44 15.05
C LYS A 129 8.51 -9.94 14.68
N PHE A 130 9.68 -10.58 14.67
CA PHE A 130 9.85 -12.00 14.32
C PHE A 130 10.80 -12.69 15.31
N PRO A 131 10.31 -13.10 16.50
CA PRO A 131 11.15 -13.64 17.58
C PRO A 131 11.89 -14.92 17.21
N ASN A 132 11.30 -15.73 16.33
CA ASN A 132 11.79 -17.06 15.97
C ASN A 132 12.71 -17.08 14.73
N ILE A 133 13.03 -15.92 14.15
CA ILE A 133 13.88 -15.86 12.95
C ILE A 133 15.37 -15.92 13.33
N ASP A 134 16.16 -16.60 12.51
CA ASP A 134 17.60 -16.72 12.71
C ASP A 134 18.29 -15.33 12.70
N PRO A 135 19.25 -15.05 13.61
CA PRO A 135 19.98 -13.78 13.66
C PRO A 135 20.62 -13.34 12.34
N SER A 136 21.09 -14.27 11.52
CA SER A 136 21.69 -13.95 10.23
C SER A 136 20.62 -13.50 9.24
N GLN A 137 19.44 -14.11 9.27
CA GLN A 137 18.28 -13.64 8.50
C GLN A 137 17.77 -12.29 8.98
N VAL A 138 17.80 -12.01 10.30
CA VAL A 138 17.52 -10.67 10.84
C VAL A 138 18.45 -9.63 10.20
N ARG A 139 19.76 -9.89 10.20
CA ARG A 139 20.76 -8.97 9.63
C ARG A 139 20.52 -8.72 8.13
N VAL A 140 20.20 -9.77 7.37
CA VAL A 140 19.86 -9.65 5.94
C VAL A 140 18.59 -8.81 5.75
N ASN A 141 17.57 -9.01 6.58
CA ASN A 141 16.34 -8.22 6.50
C ASN A 141 16.56 -6.76 6.87
N VAL A 142 17.40 -6.47 7.88
CA VAL A 142 17.79 -5.09 8.19
C VAL A 142 18.50 -4.46 6.99
N TYR A 143 19.48 -5.14 6.40
CA TYR A 143 20.18 -4.64 5.22
C TYR A 143 19.22 -4.38 4.05
N ARG A 144 18.40 -5.37 3.71
CA ARG A 144 17.38 -5.23 2.66
C ARG A 144 16.47 -4.06 2.94
N SER A 145 15.98 -3.92 4.16
CA SER A 145 15.02 -2.87 4.46
C SER A 145 15.68 -1.51 4.50
N MET A 146 16.86 -1.32 5.10
CA MET A 146 17.61 -0.05 5.00
C MET A 146 17.80 0.38 3.53
N PHE A 147 18.15 -0.57 2.67
CA PHE A 147 18.37 -0.34 1.24
C PHE A 147 17.12 -0.53 0.35
N ASN A 148 15.94 -0.72 0.95
CA ASN A 148 14.64 -0.69 0.28
C ASN A 148 13.74 0.45 0.83
N TYR A 149 14.10 1.06 1.97
CA TYR A 149 13.29 2.06 2.66
C TYR A 149 13.37 3.48 2.07
N ASN A 150 14.58 3.96 1.76
CA ASN A 150 14.77 5.18 0.97
C ASN A 150 14.40 4.99 -0.51
N PHE A 151 13.87 3.83 -0.87
CA PHE A 151 13.73 3.36 -2.25
C PHE A 151 12.28 3.03 -2.57
N ALA A 152 11.47 2.79 -1.53
CA ALA A 152 10.02 2.65 -1.64
C ALA A 152 9.34 4.01 -1.83
N LEU A 153 9.95 5.12 -1.43
CA LEU A 153 9.28 6.42 -1.45
C LEU A 153 9.04 6.91 -2.87
N GLU A 154 10.06 6.86 -3.74
CA GLU A 154 9.95 7.20 -5.16
C GLU A 154 8.97 6.25 -5.87
N GLY A 155 9.10 4.94 -5.66
CA GLY A 155 8.15 3.96 -6.20
C GLY A 155 6.71 4.22 -5.75
N MET A 156 6.49 4.55 -4.48
CA MET A 156 5.18 4.94 -3.93
C MET A 156 4.66 6.25 -4.55
N ILE A 157 5.54 7.24 -4.77
CA ILE A 157 5.17 8.49 -5.47
C ILE A 157 4.76 8.19 -6.91
N GLU A 158 5.46 7.30 -7.61
CA GLU A 158 5.09 6.90 -8.97
C GLU A 158 3.75 6.15 -9.00
N LEU A 159 3.46 5.32 -7.99
CA LEU A 159 2.14 4.70 -7.81
C LEU A 159 1.04 5.75 -7.57
N VAL A 160 1.31 6.77 -6.76
CA VAL A 160 0.40 7.91 -6.52
C VAL A 160 0.13 8.68 -7.81
N LYS A 161 1.17 9.01 -8.59
CA LYS A 161 1.03 9.68 -9.90
C LYS A 161 0.27 8.80 -10.89
N MET A 162 0.53 7.49 -10.89
CA MET A 162 -0.22 6.55 -11.72
C MET A 162 -1.71 6.55 -11.37
N LEU A 163 -2.08 6.53 -10.08
CA LEU A 163 -3.49 6.61 -9.67
C LEU A 163 -4.20 7.85 -10.23
N ALA A 164 -3.55 9.02 -10.26
CA ALA A 164 -4.12 10.24 -10.83
C ALA A 164 -4.60 10.07 -12.28
N SER A 165 -3.86 9.28 -13.05
CA SER A 165 -4.10 9.05 -14.47
C SER A 165 -5.12 7.94 -14.77
N LEU A 166 -5.56 7.19 -13.75
CA LEU A 166 -6.56 6.15 -13.93
C LEU A 166 -7.97 6.78 -13.99
N PRO A 167 -8.84 6.31 -14.91
CA PRO A 167 -10.18 6.83 -15.00
C PRO A 167 -11.05 6.39 -13.81
N GLY A 168 -12.02 7.24 -13.46
CA GLY A 168 -13.02 6.97 -12.44
C GLY A 168 -12.66 7.44 -11.03
N ASP A 169 -13.65 7.43 -10.15
CA ASP A 169 -13.52 8.02 -8.82
C ASP A 169 -12.75 7.15 -7.83
N ASP A 170 -12.66 5.83 -8.06
CA ASP A 170 -12.08 4.92 -7.06
C ASP A 170 -10.58 5.15 -6.86
N ALA A 171 -9.86 5.56 -7.90
CA ALA A 171 -8.47 5.97 -7.77
C ALA A 171 -8.34 7.25 -6.91
N ALA A 172 -9.21 8.24 -7.13
CA ALA A 172 -9.25 9.47 -6.34
C ALA A 172 -9.66 9.20 -4.87
N LYS A 173 -10.60 8.26 -4.64
CA LYS A 173 -10.97 7.81 -3.29
C LYS A 173 -9.81 7.14 -2.58
N LEU A 174 -9.05 6.29 -3.28
CA LEU A 174 -7.87 5.64 -2.69
C LEU A 174 -6.79 6.67 -2.33
N LEU A 175 -6.53 7.64 -3.21
CA LEU A 175 -5.65 8.78 -2.92
C LEU A 175 -6.10 9.54 -1.66
N SER A 176 -7.39 9.90 -1.60
CA SER A 176 -8.00 10.60 -0.45
C SER A 176 -7.89 9.82 0.86
N TYR A 177 -8.12 8.51 0.81
CA TYR A 177 -7.97 7.61 1.95
C TYR A 177 -6.53 7.62 2.49
N HIS A 178 -5.53 7.47 1.63
CA HIS A 178 -4.13 7.49 2.05
C HIS A 178 -3.67 8.87 2.52
N PHE A 179 -4.14 9.96 1.92
CA PHE A 179 -3.86 11.32 2.39
C PHE A 179 -4.30 11.51 3.85
N SER A 180 -5.52 11.08 4.17
CA SER A 180 -6.09 11.19 5.52
C SER A 180 -5.28 10.39 6.53
N PHE A 181 -4.89 9.16 6.20
CA PHE A 181 -4.10 8.30 7.08
C PHE A 181 -2.68 8.86 7.31
N LEU A 182 -2.01 9.30 6.24
CA LEU A 182 -0.68 9.89 6.31
C LEU A 182 -0.65 11.22 7.07
N SER A 183 -1.79 11.92 7.14
CA SER A 183 -1.90 13.17 7.89
C SER A 183 -1.77 12.99 9.40
N ALA A 184 -1.92 11.78 9.92
CA ALA A 184 -1.68 11.45 11.31
C ALA A 184 -0.21 11.10 11.62
N ILE A 185 0.67 11.09 10.61
CA ILE A 185 2.07 10.65 10.75
C ILE A 185 3.02 11.79 10.39
N GLU A 186 3.66 12.35 11.41
CA GLU A 186 4.58 13.49 11.29
C GLU A 186 6.03 13.05 11.07
N VAL A 187 6.29 12.45 9.90
CA VAL A 187 7.63 12.09 9.43
C VAL A 187 7.83 12.54 7.98
N GLU A 188 9.07 12.85 7.60
CA GLU A 188 9.42 13.44 6.30
C GLU A 188 8.83 12.68 5.10
N GLY A 189 8.98 11.34 5.08
CA GLY A 189 8.42 10.51 4.01
C GLY A 189 6.89 10.60 3.92
N SER A 190 6.18 10.72 5.05
CA SER A 190 4.74 10.93 5.05
C SER A 190 4.34 12.33 4.56
N HIS A 191 5.14 13.37 4.83
CA HIS A 191 4.93 14.68 4.21
C HIS A 191 5.12 14.63 2.69
N MET A 192 6.18 13.97 2.22
CA MET A 192 6.46 13.82 0.78
C MET A 192 5.31 13.10 0.06
N LEU A 193 4.79 12.00 0.63
CA LEU A 193 3.64 11.29 0.06
C LEU A 193 2.36 12.12 0.09
N ARG A 194 2.07 12.83 1.18
CA ARG A 194 0.88 13.73 1.25
C ARG A 194 0.91 14.77 0.14
N ASN A 195 2.09 15.36 -0.10
CA ASN A 195 2.28 16.35 -1.13
C ASN A 195 2.08 15.75 -2.53
N ALA A 196 2.67 14.59 -2.80
CA ALA A 196 2.46 13.87 -4.06
C ALA A 196 0.98 13.52 -4.27
N ILE A 197 0.24 13.18 -3.21
CA ILE A 197 -1.20 12.89 -3.31
C ILE A 197 -1.99 14.16 -3.65
N ILE A 198 -1.69 15.30 -3.04
CA ILE A 198 -2.34 16.58 -3.39
C ILE A 198 -2.13 16.91 -4.87
N GLU A 199 -0.89 16.79 -5.34
CA GLU A 199 -0.55 17.01 -6.75
C GLU A 199 -1.31 16.04 -7.67
N ALA A 200 -1.35 14.75 -7.30
CA ALA A 200 -2.09 13.70 -8.01
C ALA A 200 -3.60 13.97 -8.07
N LEU A 201 -4.21 14.49 -7.00
CA LEU A 201 -5.62 14.90 -7.01
C LEU A 201 -5.86 16.10 -7.93
N GLY A 202 -4.88 16.99 -8.10
CA GLY A 202 -4.94 18.09 -9.08
C GLY A 202 -4.86 17.59 -10.54
N GLU A 203 -4.11 16.52 -10.77
CA GLU A 203 -3.99 15.90 -12.10
C GLU A 203 -5.15 14.97 -12.47
N SER A 204 -5.91 14.49 -11.49
CA SER A 204 -7.06 13.63 -11.74
C SER A 204 -8.15 14.35 -12.54
N GLU A 205 -8.93 13.58 -13.31
CA GLU A 205 -10.14 14.05 -13.99
C GLU A 205 -11.43 13.72 -13.20
N SER A 206 -11.29 13.14 -12.00
CA SER A 206 -12.41 12.79 -11.13
C SER A 206 -12.97 14.01 -10.39
N GLU A 207 -14.29 14.20 -10.45
CA GLU A 207 -15.00 15.19 -9.62
C GLU A 207 -14.68 15.00 -8.13
N TYR A 208 -14.56 13.75 -7.69
CA TYR A 208 -14.25 13.43 -6.30
C TYR A 208 -12.90 14.03 -5.86
N ALA A 209 -11.92 14.07 -6.76
CA ALA A 209 -10.60 14.64 -6.49
C ALA A 209 -10.67 16.16 -6.22
N LEU A 210 -11.41 16.90 -7.05
CA LEU A 210 -11.67 18.33 -6.85
C LEU A 210 -12.34 18.58 -5.49
N ARG A 211 -13.38 17.81 -5.18
CA ARG A 211 -14.09 17.94 -3.90
C ARG A 211 -13.17 17.69 -2.70
N CYS A 212 -12.26 16.71 -2.81
CA CYS A 212 -11.26 16.46 -1.78
C CYS A 212 -10.34 17.66 -1.59
N LEU A 213 -9.77 18.23 -2.66
CA LEU A 213 -8.89 19.38 -2.57
C LEU A 213 -9.58 20.60 -1.94
N LEU A 214 -10.81 20.91 -2.36
CA LEU A 214 -11.60 22.00 -1.76
C LEU A 214 -11.89 21.75 -0.28
N GLN A 215 -12.19 20.51 0.09
CA GLN A 215 -12.40 20.13 1.48
C GLN A 215 -11.11 20.28 2.29
N TYR A 216 -9.97 19.85 1.76
CA TYR A 216 -8.68 19.97 2.45
C TYR A 216 -8.30 21.44 2.65
N ALA A 217 -8.49 22.29 1.63
CA ALA A 217 -8.26 23.73 1.74
C ALA A 217 -9.12 24.37 2.84
N LYS A 218 -10.37 23.93 2.97
CA LYS A 218 -11.31 24.46 3.96
C LYS A 218 -10.92 24.15 5.41
N TYR A 219 -10.31 22.99 5.67
CA TYR A 219 -10.04 22.50 7.02
C TYR A 219 -8.56 22.49 7.40
N THR A 220 -7.66 22.86 6.49
CA THR A 220 -6.25 22.96 6.84
C THR A 220 -5.96 24.25 7.59
N ASP A 221 -5.20 24.13 8.67
CA ASP A 221 -4.60 25.23 9.43
C ASP A 221 -3.11 25.42 9.07
N ASN A 222 -2.59 24.63 8.13
CA ASN A 222 -1.19 24.63 7.72
C ASN A 222 -1.03 25.42 6.41
N GLU A 223 -0.48 26.63 6.51
CA GLU A 223 -0.27 27.54 5.38
C GLU A 223 0.52 26.90 4.22
N ARG A 224 1.58 26.12 4.53
CA ARG A 224 2.37 25.44 3.49
C ARG A 224 1.57 24.36 2.77
N LEU A 225 0.67 23.68 3.50
CA LEU A 225 -0.22 22.68 2.92
C LEU A 225 -1.28 23.36 2.04
N LEU A 226 -1.83 24.48 2.53
CA LEU A 226 -2.82 25.29 1.81
C LEU A 226 -2.27 25.81 0.48
N GLN A 227 -1.04 26.37 0.46
CA GLN A 227 -0.37 26.80 -0.77
C GLN A 227 -0.23 25.67 -1.80
N ARG A 228 0.08 24.44 -1.34
CA ARG A 228 0.19 23.26 -2.22
C ARG A 228 -1.16 22.82 -2.76
N ILE A 229 -2.19 22.85 -1.92
CA ILE A 229 -3.57 22.56 -2.32
C ILE A 229 -4.02 23.59 -3.36
N ALA A 230 -3.81 24.88 -3.10
CA ALA A 230 -4.13 25.97 -4.01
C ALA A 230 -3.41 25.81 -5.36
N SER A 231 -2.11 25.50 -5.35
CA SER A 231 -1.34 25.21 -6.57
C SER A 231 -1.93 24.04 -7.38
N SER A 232 -2.47 23.03 -6.70
CA SER A 232 -3.12 21.89 -7.35
C SER A 232 -4.53 22.22 -7.84
N LEU A 233 -5.24 23.09 -7.12
CA LEU A 233 -6.57 23.59 -7.49
C LEU A 233 -6.53 24.50 -8.72
N VAL A 234 -5.44 25.23 -8.98
CA VAL A 234 -5.27 26.01 -10.22
C VAL A 234 -5.48 25.15 -11.48
N LYS A 235 -5.07 23.88 -11.43
CA LYS A 235 -5.25 22.93 -12.56
C LYS A 235 -6.71 22.61 -12.85
N TRP A 236 -7.62 22.87 -11.90
CA TRP A 236 -9.04 22.58 -12.02
C TRP A 236 -9.87 23.69 -12.66
N ASP A 237 -9.32 24.89 -12.82
CA ASP A 237 -10.04 26.05 -13.36
C ASP A 237 -10.65 25.76 -14.74
N GLN A 238 -9.90 25.06 -15.60
CA GLN A 238 -10.37 24.62 -16.92
C GLN A 238 -11.08 23.25 -16.90
N LYS A 239 -10.71 22.36 -15.98
CA LYS A 239 -11.24 20.98 -15.91
C LYS A 239 -12.69 20.92 -15.44
N ILE A 240 -13.13 21.86 -14.57
CA ILE A 240 -14.52 21.89 -14.06
C ILE A 240 -15.56 21.90 -15.19
N GLU A 241 -15.25 22.54 -16.32
CA GLU A 241 -16.15 22.60 -17.47
C GLU A 241 -16.38 21.23 -18.12
N GLN A 242 -15.42 20.32 -18.01
CA GLN A 242 -15.48 18.99 -18.62
C GLN A 242 -16.28 18.00 -17.76
N LEU A 243 -16.58 18.35 -16.51
CA LEU A 243 -17.32 17.48 -15.60
C LEU A 243 -18.77 17.27 -16.07
N ASN A 244 -19.24 16.02 -15.96
CA ASN A 244 -20.61 15.66 -16.31
C ASN A 244 -21.57 15.93 -15.14
N MET A 245 -21.95 17.19 -14.95
CA MET A 245 -22.83 17.64 -13.87
C MET A 245 -23.66 18.87 -14.28
N SER A 246 -24.64 19.25 -13.44
CA SER A 246 -25.48 20.40 -13.74
C SER A 246 -24.70 21.72 -13.69
N ARG A 247 -25.12 22.71 -14.50
CA ARG A 247 -24.50 24.05 -14.50
C ARG A 247 -24.46 24.68 -13.10
N LYS A 248 -25.55 24.51 -12.35
CA LYS A 248 -25.66 25.00 -10.96
C LYS A 248 -24.60 24.38 -10.03
N GLU A 249 -24.23 23.13 -10.24
CA GLU A 249 -23.18 22.47 -9.46
C GLU A 249 -21.79 22.93 -9.88
N LYS A 250 -21.54 23.09 -11.19
CA LYS A 250 -20.29 23.69 -11.69
C LYS A 250 -20.07 25.07 -11.11
N ASP A 251 -21.09 25.94 -11.15
CA ASP A 251 -21.01 27.30 -10.63
C ASP A 251 -20.67 27.33 -9.13
N LYS A 252 -21.21 26.38 -8.34
CA LYS A 252 -20.85 26.23 -6.91
C LYS A 252 -19.40 25.80 -6.72
N LEU A 253 -18.92 24.85 -7.50
CA LEU A 253 -17.54 24.37 -7.43
C LEU A 253 -16.56 25.49 -7.83
N LYS A 254 -16.87 26.23 -8.89
CA LYS A 254 -16.10 27.42 -9.31
C LYS A 254 -16.04 28.49 -8.24
N THR A 255 -17.18 28.84 -7.65
CA THR A 255 -17.22 29.82 -6.56
C THR A 255 -16.33 29.38 -5.39
N SER A 256 -16.35 28.08 -5.04
CA SER A 256 -15.51 27.53 -3.97
C SER A 256 -14.02 27.55 -4.34
N LEU A 257 -13.70 27.25 -5.60
CA LEU A 257 -12.34 27.32 -6.14
C LEU A 257 -11.80 28.75 -6.08
N GLU A 258 -12.55 29.72 -6.62
CA GLU A 258 -12.20 31.14 -6.63
C GLU A 258 -11.98 31.68 -5.23
N GLN A 259 -12.81 31.28 -4.25
CA GLN A 259 -12.64 31.66 -2.85
C GLN A 259 -11.29 31.19 -2.29
N VAL A 260 -10.93 29.92 -2.51
CA VAL A 260 -9.64 29.39 -2.03
C VAL A 260 -8.48 30.08 -2.73
N LEU A 261 -8.55 30.26 -4.05
CA LEU A 261 -7.46 30.88 -4.81
C LEU A 261 -7.29 32.37 -4.48
N THR A 262 -8.37 33.09 -4.21
CA THR A 262 -8.31 34.51 -3.81
C THR A 262 -7.69 34.67 -2.42
N LEU A 263 -7.98 33.75 -1.49
CA LEU A 263 -7.36 33.78 -0.16
C LEU A 263 -5.84 33.58 -0.22
N GLU A 264 -5.37 32.72 -1.13
CA GLU A 264 -3.94 32.38 -1.23
C GLU A 264 -3.14 33.27 -2.19
N PHE A 265 -3.75 33.72 -3.28
CA PHE A 265 -3.07 34.49 -4.34
C PHE A 265 -3.55 35.94 -4.45
N GLY A 266 -4.52 36.36 -3.62
CA GLY A 266 -5.16 37.67 -3.68
C GLY A 266 -4.22 38.87 -3.47
N ASP A 267 -3.05 38.66 -2.86
CA ASP A 267 -2.02 39.68 -2.73
C ASP A 267 -1.00 39.71 -3.89
N SER A 268 -1.07 38.78 -4.87
CA SER A 268 -0.03 38.69 -5.90
C SER A 268 -0.47 38.70 -7.37
N HIS A 269 -1.75 38.53 -7.76
CA HIS A 269 -2.13 38.52 -9.20
C HIS A 269 -3.38 39.36 -9.57
N TYR A 270 -3.39 40.63 -9.16
CA TYR A 270 -4.09 41.75 -9.85
C TYR A 270 -3.24 43.03 -9.75
N GLY A 271 -1.98 42.94 -10.18
CA GLY A 271 -1.05 44.06 -10.34
C GLY A 271 -0.44 44.05 -11.72
#